data_AF-E4NNK6-F1
#
_entry.id   AF-E4NNK6-F1
#
_cell.length_a   1.000
_cell.length_b   1.000
_cell.length_c   1.000
_cell.angle_alpha   90.00
_cell.angle_beta   90.00
_cell.angle_gamma   90.00
#
_symmetry.space_group_name_H-M   'P 1'
#
loop_
_entity.id
_entity.type
_entity.pdbx_description
1 polymer ?
#
loop_
_entity_poly.entity_id
_entity_poly.type
_entity_poly.pdbx_seq_one_letter_code
_entity_poly.pdbx_strand_id
1 'polypeptide(L)'
;MASLRDLGLSEYEARAYRSLLRTGATTAKELSRASDVPMGRIYDVLNSLEQHSLVRSQAASRPKKYVAVEPDTALDRLLETKHRELEEKAEQYQAVVDDLTDELETAEPVQGQFWTAAVGMEESVDLLLERLSAADSSLVIVAGTLSPQFDIGRVGELITEELEAALDRGVNVSVLMSPDLVASLPKTVGKRYVTRLENHPQFEVRTTEQLSGTFNLIDDVEVCIEVPNPLDPGEAFAMIDLKDAEFATDIREMFDPRWDEAEPLTLSSFSDD
;
A
#
# COMPACT_ATOMS: atom_id res chain seq x y z
N MET A 1 20.46 16.93 -18.21
CA MET A 1 20.47 16.09 -19.43
C MET A 1 20.66 14.65 -19.00
N ALA A 2 19.91 13.71 -19.59
CA ALA A 2 20.00 12.29 -19.26
C ALA A 2 21.40 11.72 -19.52
N SER A 3 21.87 10.84 -18.63
CA SER A 3 23.20 10.24 -18.65
C SER A 3 23.13 8.73 -18.49
N LEU A 4 24.05 8.00 -19.15
CA LEU A 4 24.23 6.56 -18.92
C LEU A 4 24.61 6.24 -17.45
N ARG A 5 25.11 7.25 -16.73
CA ARG A 5 25.39 7.16 -15.29
C ARG A 5 24.12 7.03 -14.45
N ASP A 6 23.03 7.62 -14.91
CA ASP A 6 21.73 7.53 -14.24
C ASP A 6 21.19 6.09 -14.32
N LEU A 7 21.64 5.31 -15.31
CA LEU A 7 21.36 3.89 -15.49
C LEU A 7 22.45 2.97 -14.93
N GLY A 8 23.35 3.48 -14.09
CA GLY A 8 24.28 2.67 -13.32
C GLY A 8 25.67 2.47 -13.94
N LEU A 9 25.98 3.06 -15.09
CA LEU A 9 27.35 3.04 -15.60
C LEU A 9 28.26 4.04 -14.88
N SER A 10 29.50 3.65 -14.64
CA SER A 10 30.57 4.58 -14.28
C SER A 10 30.90 5.54 -15.42
N GLU A 11 31.63 6.60 -15.10
CA GLU A 11 32.08 7.56 -16.10
C GLU A 11 32.98 6.92 -17.17
N TYR A 12 33.81 5.95 -16.79
CA TYR A 12 34.71 5.28 -17.73
C TYR A 12 33.96 4.33 -18.66
N GLU A 13 32.98 3.59 -18.13
CA GLU A 13 32.09 2.74 -18.93
C GLU A 13 31.27 3.54 -19.92
N ALA A 14 30.68 4.65 -19.47
CA ALA A 14 29.91 5.54 -20.35
C ALA A 14 30.78 6.11 -21.49
N ARG A 15 32.02 6.52 -21.21
CA ARG A 15 32.96 7.03 -22.23
C ARG A 15 33.40 5.92 -23.19
N ALA A 16 33.74 4.74 -22.69
CA ALA A 16 34.15 3.60 -23.51
C ALA A 16 33.01 3.12 -24.43
N TYR A 17 31.79 2.96 -23.90
CA TYR A 17 30.63 2.56 -24.68
C TYR A 17 30.30 3.56 -25.80
N ARG A 18 30.25 4.86 -25.49
CA ARG A 18 30.06 5.92 -26.51
C ARG A 18 31.16 5.92 -27.57
N SER A 19 32.39 5.62 -27.19
CA SER A 19 33.52 5.56 -28.12
C SER A 19 33.43 4.34 -29.03
N LEU A 20 32.96 3.19 -28.51
CA LEU A 20 32.69 1.99 -29.32
C LEU A 20 31.58 2.22 -30.36
N LEU A 21 30.51 2.92 -30.00
CA LEU A 21 29.44 3.30 -30.95
C LEU A 21 29.96 4.15 -32.12
N ARG A 22 30.96 5.01 -31.88
CA ARG A 22 31.55 5.90 -32.90
C ARG A 22 32.61 5.22 -33.76
N THR A 23 33.44 4.37 -33.14
CA THR A 23 34.61 3.77 -33.78
C THR A 23 34.32 2.41 -34.41
N GLY A 24 33.23 1.75 -34.00
CA GLY A 24 32.90 0.39 -34.41
C GLY A 24 33.84 -0.64 -33.77
N ALA A 25 34.02 -1.79 -34.45
CA ALA A 25 34.82 -2.89 -33.92
C ALA A 25 36.32 -2.51 -33.80
N THR A 26 36.81 -2.37 -32.57
CA THR A 26 38.16 -1.87 -32.27
C THR A 26 38.86 -2.68 -31.18
N THR A 27 40.17 -2.52 -31.05
CA THR A 27 40.96 -3.19 -30.00
C THR A 27 40.94 -2.40 -28.69
N ALA A 28 41.22 -3.04 -27.56
CA ALA A 28 41.30 -2.35 -26.26
C ALA A 28 42.30 -1.17 -26.26
N LYS A 29 43.43 -1.32 -26.98
CA LYS A 29 44.45 -0.26 -27.11
C LYS A 29 43.95 0.95 -27.89
N GLU A 30 43.22 0.71 -28.96
CA GLU A 30 42.61 1.78 -29.77
C GLU A 30 41.47 2.44 -29.01
N LEU A 31 40.63 1.64 -28.33
CA LEU A 31 39.53 2.15 -27.52
C LEU A 31 40.03 3.03 -26.37
N SER A 32 41.09 2.62 -25.66
CA SER A 32 41.70 3.42 -24.59
C SER A 32 42.09 4.81 -25.07
N ARG A 33 42.67 4.91 -26.28
CA ARG A 33 43.03 6.18 -26.90
C ARG A 33 41.82 7.00 -27.34
N ALA A 34 40.80 6.35 -27.91
CA ALA A 34 39.61 7.01 -28.42
C ALA A 34 38.64 7.48 -27.33
N SER A 35 38.67 6.83 -26.16
CA SER A 35 37.74 7.08 -25.04
C SER A 35 38.32 7.88 -23.88
N ASP A 36 39.63 8.20 -23.93
CA ASP A 36 40.39 8.78 -22.81
C ASP A 36 40.27 7.96 -21.51
N VAL A 37 40.05 6.65 -21.64
CA VAL A 37 40.09 5.69 -20.54
C VAL A 37 41.50 5.13 -20.44
N PRO A 38 42.19 5.24 -19.29
CA PRO A 38 43.56 4.77 -19.15
C PRO A 38 43.72 3.28 -19.49
N MET A 39 44.85 2.92 -20.11
CA MET A 39 45.12 1.52 -20.51
C MET A 39 45.08 0.55 -19.32
N GLY A 40 45.45 1.00 -18.11
CA GLY A 40 45.36 0.17 -16.90
C GLY A 40 43.93 -0.15 -16.43
N ARG A 41 42.91 0.53 -16.97
CA ARG A 41 41.49 0.37 -16.60
C ARG A 41 40.61 -0.13 -17.74
N ILE A 42 41.10 -0.11 -18.99
CA ILE A 42 40.26 -0.40 -20.15
C ILE A 42 39.73 -1.83 -20.17
N TYR A 43 40.52 -2.80 -19.68
CA TYR A 43 40.07 -4.19 -19.61
C TYR A 43 39.00 -4.39 -18.54
N ASP A 44 39.14 -3.76 -17.37
CA ASP A 44 38.11 -3.78 -16.32
C ASP A 44 36.79 -3.20 -16.84
N VAL A 45 36.89 -2.06 -17.52
CA VAL A 45 35.73 -1.38 -18.14
C VAL A 45 35.08 -2.26 -19.21
N LEU A 46 35.87 -2.87 -20.10
CA LEU A 46 35.35 -3.77 -21.12
C LEU A 46 34.71 -5.02 -20.53
N ASN A 47 35.29 -5.58 -19.46
CA ASN A 47 34.72 -6.73 -18.76
C ASN A 47 33.38 -6.36 -18.10
N SER A 48 33.30 -5.21 -17.44
CA SER A 48 32.06 -4.71 -16.84
C SER A 48 30.98 -4.47 -17.92
N LEU A 49 31.33 -3.78 -19.00
CA LEU A 49 30.42 -3.58 -20.13
C LEU A 49 29.98 -4.92 -20.78
N GLU A 50 30.84 -5.94 -20.80
CA GLU A 50 30.50 -7.29 -21.28
C GLU A 50 29.56 -8.02 -20.29
N GLN A 51 29.75 -7.86 -18.97
CA GLN A 51 28.85 -8.38 -17.93
C GLN A 51 27.46 -7.75 -18.02
N HIS A 52 27.38 -6.44 -18.24
CA HIS A 52 26.13 -5.74 -18.53
C HIS A 52 25.59 -6.02 -19.95
N SER A 53 26.24 -6.89 -20.73
CA SER A 53 25.86 -7.22 -22.09
C SER A 53 25.74 -6.00 -23.03
N LEU A 54 26.56 -4.97 -22.80
CA LEU A 54 26.62 -3.75 -23.60
C LEU A 54 27.71 -3.81 -24.67
N VAL A 55 28.63 -4.75 -24.55
CA VAL A 55 29.72 -4.98 -25.49
C VAL A 55 29.78 -6.45 -25.87
N ARG A 56 30.18 -6.72 -27.11
CA ARG A 56 30.53 -8.04 -27.61
C ARG A 56 32.00 -8.08 -27.96
N SER A 57 32.63 -9.22 -27.72
CA SER A 57 34.04 -9.39 -28.00
C SER A 57 34.29 -10.52 -29.01
N GLN A 58 35.18 -10.27 -29.96
CA GLN A 58 35.57 -11.24 -30.99
C GLN A 58 36.89 -11.91 -30.60
N ALA A 59 36.80 -12.97 -29.80
CA ALA A 59 37.95 -13.68 -29.25
C ALA A 59 38.87 -14.31 -30.32
N ALA A 60 38.34 -14.64 -31.50
CA ALA A 60 39.12 -15.20 -32.61
C ALA A 60 40.04 -14.17 -33.29
N SER A 61 39.84 -12.87 -33.06
CA SER A 61 40.69 -11.81 -33.60
C SER A 61 41.98 -11.69 -32.78
N ARG A 62 43.12 -11.51 -33.45
CA ARG A 62 44.40 -11.20 -32.81
C ARG A 62 44.94 -9.87 -33.36
N PRO A 63 44.93 -8.78 -32.58
CA PRO A 63 44.42 -8.64 -31.20
C PRO A 63 42.87 -8.73 -31.08
N LYS A 64 42.37 -9.06 -29.88
CA LYS A 64 40.93 -9.18 -29.55
C LYS A 64 40.22 -7.85 -29.86
N LYS A 65 39.09 -7.93 -30.56
CA LYS A 65 38.26 -6.76 -30.91
C LYS A 65 36.97 -6.74 -30.10
N TYR A 66 36.45 -5.54 -29.89
CA TYR A 66 35.24 -5.26 -29.12
C TYR A 66 34.34 -4.37 -29.96
N VAL A 67 33.04 -4.60 -29.87
CA VAL A 67 32.00 -3.81 -30.54
C VAL A 67 30.87 -3.53 -29.56
N ALA A 68 30.30 -2.32 -29.62
CA ALA A 68 29.13 -1.97 -28.84
C ALA A 68 27.91 -2.76 -29.32
N VAL A 69 27.03 -3.09 -28.38
CA VAL A 69 25.64 -3.43 -28.68
C VAL A 69 24.91 -2.14 -29.08
N GLU A 70 23.85 -2.27 -29.88
CA GLU A 70 23.04 -1.12 -30.32
C GLU A 70 22.45 -0.35 -29.12
N PRO A 71 22.36 0.99 -29.21
CA PRO A 71 21.90 1.85 -28.12
C PRO A 71 20.57 1.43 -27.50
N ASP A 72 19.55 1.14 -28.32
CA ASP A 72 18.22 0.80 -27.81
C ASP A 72 18.26 -0.46 -26.94
N THR A 73 18.86 -1.54 -27.45
CA THR A 73 19.04 -2.79 -26.70
C THR A 73 19.90 -2.62 -25.45
N ALA A 74 20.94 -1.79 -25.52
CA ALA A 74 21.81 -1.53 -24.38
C ALA A 74 21.09 -0.74 -23.27
N LEU A 75 20.28 0.25 -23.64
CA LEU A 75 19.48 1.04 -22.70
C LEU A 75 18.38 0.19 -22.07
N ASP A 76 17.70 -0.66 -22.84
CA ASP A 76 16.69 -1.60 -22.33
C ASP A 76 17.31 -2.54 -21.28
N ARG A 77 18.49 -3.11 -21.55
CA ARG A 77 19.20 -3.99 -20.61
C ARG A 77 19.60 -3.29 -19.32
N LEU A 78 20.05 -2.04 -19.43
CA LEU A 78 20.42 -1.24 -18.26
C LEU A 78 19.19 -0.91 -17.43
N LEU A 79 18.08 -0.55 -18.07
CA LEU A 79 16.81 -0.29 -17.40
C LEU A 79 16.28 -1.55 -16.70
N GLU A 80 16.27 -2.70 -17.37
CA GLU A 80 15.87 -3.98 -16.80
C GLU A 80 16.74 -4.37 -15.59
N THR A 81 18.05 -4.12 -15.68
CA THR A 81 18.96 -4.34 -14.54
C THR A 81 18.58 -3.45 -13.35
N LYS A 82 18.23 -2.18 -13.59
CA LYS A 82 17.79 -1.26 -12.53
C LYS A 82 16.46 -1.65 -11.92
N HIS A 83 15.51 -2.13 -12.72
CA HIS A 83 14.25 -2.66 -12.20
C HIS A 83 14.49 -3.83 -11.25
N ARG A 84 15.28 -4.82 -11.67
CA ARG A 84 15.62 -5.97 -10.83
C ARG A 84 16.31 -5.56 -9.53
N GLU A 85 17.29 -4.65 -9.59
CA GLU A 85 17.97 -4.14 -8.38
C GLU A 85 17.01 -3.44 -7.40
N LEU A 86 15.97 -2.76 -7.91
CA LEU A 86 14.98 -2.09 -7.07
C LEU A 86 13.98 -3.09 -6.48
N GLU A 87 13.58 -4.10 -7.25
CA GLU A 87 12.69 -5.17 -6.82
C GLU A 87 13.33 -6.01 -5.71
N GLU A 88 14.59 -6.44 -5.89
CA GLU A 88 15.37 -7.15 -4.86
C GLU A 88 15.49 -6.35 -3.55
N LYS A 89 15.65 -5.01 -3.65
CA LYS A 89 15.68 -4.14 -2.46
C LYS A 89 14.32 -4.00 -1.79
N ALA A 90 13.25 -3.92 -2.56
CA ALA A 90 11.90 -3.86 -2.03
C ALA A 90 11.57 -5.15 -1.26
N GLU A 91 11.88 -6.30 -1.82
CA GLU A 91 11.75 -7.61 -1.16
C GLU A 91 12.58 -7.67 0.14
N GLN A 92 13.82 -7.19 0.10
CA GLN A 92 14.67 -7.11 1.30
C GLN A 92 14.04 -6.23 2.40
N TYR A 93 13.48 -5.08 2.03
CA TYR A 93 12.83 -4.20 3.02
C TYR A 93 11.54 -4.79 3.57
N GLN A 94 10.76 -5.50 2.74
CA GLN A 94 9.57 -6.20 3.21
C GLN A 94 9.92 -7.26 4.27
N ALA A 95 10.95 -8.07 4.03
CA ALA A 95 11.40 -9.06 5.01
C ALA A 95 11.84 -8.41 6.34
N VAL A 96 12.49 -7.24 6.29
CA VAL A 96 12.85 -6.48 7.51
C VAL A 96 11.62 -5.98 8.25
N VAL A 97 10.58 -5.55 7.54
CA VAL A 97 9.30 -5.15 8.16
C VAL A 97 8.67 -6.35 8.85
N ASP A 98 8.56 -7.49 8.17
CA ASP A 98 7.95 -8.70 8.72
C ASP A 98 8.69 -9.16 10.00
N ASP A 99 10.04 -9.20 9.98
CA ASP A 99 10.86 -9.54 11.15
C ASP A 99 10.66 -8.56 12.32
N LEU A 100 10.52 -7.25 12.04
CA LEU A 100 10.34 -6.23 13.06
C LEU A 100 8.92 -6.22 13.63
N THR A 101 7.91 -6.52 12.84
CA THR A 101 6.53 -6.66 13.32
C THR A 101 6.46 -7.75 14.39
N ASP A 102 7.00 -8.94 14.11
CA ASP A 102 7.05 -10.04 15.07
C ASP A 102 7.81 -9.67 16.36
N GLU A 103 8.94 -8.94 16.24
CA GLU A 103 9.71 -8.50 17.41
C GLU A 103 8.95 -7.49 18.25
N LEU A 104 8.30 -6.51 17.62
CA LEU A 104 7.64 -5.39 18.30
C LEU A 104 6.27 -5.75 18.88
N GLU A 105 5.55 -6.71 18.28
CA GLU A 105 4.27 -7.23 18.81
C GLU A 105 4.45 -7.97 20.14
N THR A 106 5.65 -8.48 20.46
CA THR A 106 5.92 -9.12 21.75
C THR A 106 6.00 -8.14 22.93
N ALA A 107 5.97 -6.84 22.67
CA ALA A 107 5.85 -5.84 23.73
C ALA A 107 4.45 -5.94 24.36
N GLU A 108 4.37 -6.34 25.62
CA GLU A 108 3.10 -6.42 26.35
C GLU A 108 2.31 -5.11 26.19
N PRO A 109 1.02 -5.17 25.82
CA PRO A 109 0.20 -3.99 25.68
C PRO A 109 0.23 -3.22 26.99
N VAL A 110 0.52 -1.92 26.91
CA VAL A 110 0.58 -1.03 28.08
C VAL A 110 -0.76 -1.11 28.80
N GLN A 111 -0.81 -1.82 29.93
CA GLN A 111 -2.02 -1.90 30.74
C GLN A 111 -2.31 -0.51 31.34
N GLY A 112 -3.22 0.20 30.70
CA GLY A 112 -3.77 1.46 31.13
C GLY A 112 -4.91 1.87 30.21
N GLN A 113 -5.90 2.59 30.76
CA GLN A 113 -6.90 3.31 29.98
C GLN A 113 -6.18 4.40 29.19
N PHE A 114 -5.72 4.06 28.00
CA PHE A 114 -5.07 4.98 27.08
C PHE A 114 -6.10 5.38 26.03
N TRP A 115 -6.25 6.68 25.84
CA TRP A 115 -7.08 7.21 24.77
C TRP A 115 -6.20 8.03 23.83
N THR A 116 -6.38 7.80 22.53
CA THR A 116 -5.77 8.58 21.47
C THR A 116 -6.84 9.46 20.87
N ALA A 117 -6.51 10.70 20.52
CA ALA A 117 -7.41 11.56 19.78
C ALA A 117 -6.71 12.12 18.56
N ALA A 118 -7.32 11.92 17.40
CA ALA A 118 -6.95 12.57 16.16
C ALA A 118 -7.94 13.70 15.87
N VAL A 119 -7.44 14.89 15.53
CA VAL A 119 -8.28 16.05 15.21
C VAL A 119 -8.03 16.40 13.77
N GLY A 120 -9.11 16.62 13.01
CA GLY A 120 -9.02 16.80 11.58
C GLY A 120 -9.35 15.51 10.82
N MET A 121 -9.77 15.68 9.58
CA MET A 121 -10.33 14.61 8.79
C MET A 121 -9.29 13.55 8.42
N GLU A 122 -8.14 13.97 7.88
CA GLU A 122 -7.10 13.05 7.41
C GLU A 122 -6.57 12.21 8.57
N GLU A 123 -6.22 12.85 9.69
CA GLU A 123 -5.73 12.18 10.88
C GLU A 123 -6.77 11.24 11.51
N SER A 124 -8.05 11.60 11.45
CA SER A 124 -9.13 10.73 11.93
C SER A 124 -9.31 9.49 11.06
N VAL A 125 -9.18 9.63 9.73
CA VAL A 125 -9.21 8.49 8.82
C VAL A 125 -7.99 7.61 9.03
N ASP A 126 -6.80 8.19 9.15
CA ASP A 126 -5.57 7.45 9.38
C ASP A 126 -5.63 6.65 10.69
N LEU A 127 -6.10 7.28 11.78
CA LEU A 127 -6.31 6.59 13.05
C LEU A 127 -7.32 5.45 12.88
N LEU A 128 -8.46 5.66 12.21
CA LEU A 128 -9.43 4.60 11.99
C LEU A 128 -8.79 3.41 11.26
N LEU A 129 -8.13 3.64 10.12
CA LEU A 129 -7.52 2.57 9.31
C LEU A 129 -6.43 1.83 10.10
N GLU A 130 -5.62 2.55 10.88
CA GLU A 130 -4.62 1.95 11.79
C GLU A 130 -5.27 1.03 12.82
N ARG A 131 -6.47 1.36 13.30
CA ARG A 131 -7.21 0.53 14.26
C ARG A 131 -7.91 -0.65 13.61
N LEU A 132 -8.55 -0.47 12.44
CA LEU A 132 -9.19 -1.56 11.70
C LEU A 132 -8.19 -2.63 11.25
N SER A 133 -6.99 -2.21 10.82
CA SER A 133 -5.93 -3.13 10.40
C SER A 133 -5.34 -3.95 11.54
N ALA A 134 -5.40 -3.44 12.78
CA ALA A 134 -4.94 -4.13 13.99
C ALA A 134 -5.95 -5.13 14.58
N ALA A 135 -7.15 -5.25 14.00
CA ALA A 135 -8.17 -6.17 14.51
C ALA A 135 -7.78 -7.65 14.28
N ASP A 136 -7.94 -8.46 15.31
CA ASP A 136 -7.53 -9.88 15.36
C ASP A 136 -8.71 -10.87 15.29
N SER A 137 -9.88 -10.48 15.79
CA SER A 137 -10.97 -11.42 16.09
C SER A 137 -12.36 -10.92 15.68
N SER A 138 -12.68 -9.65 15.95
CA SER A 138 -13.98 -9.07 15.65
C SER A 138 -13.88 -7.58 15.32
N LEU A 139 -14.76 -7.16 14.42
CA LEU A 139 -14.89 -5.78 14.00
C LEU A 139 -16.38 -5.44 13.85
N VAL A 140 -16.84 -4.44 14.59
CA VAL A 140 -18.17 -3.86 14.44
C VAL A 140 -18.02 -2.45 13.93
N ILE A 141 -18.65 -2.14 12.79
CA ILE A 141 -18.75 -0.79 12.24
C ILE A 141 -20.18 -0.31 12.36
N VAL A 142 -20.40 0.80 13.05
CA VAL A 142 -21.70 1.48 13.09
C VAL A 142 -21.54 2.83 12.40
N ALA A 143 -22.25 3.02 11.29
CA ALA A 143 -22.21 4.24 10.50
C ALA A 143 -23.62 4.86 10.41
N GLY A 144 -23.87 5.84 11.30
CA GLY A 144 -25.18 6.43 11.50
C GLY A 144 -25.45 7.69 10.67
N THR A 145 -24.51 8.63 10.63
CA THR A 145 -24.72 9.96 10.04
C THR A 145 -23.79 10.18 8.85
N LEU A 146 -24.30 10.87 7.83
CA LEU A 146 -23.49 11.40 6.74
C LEU A 146 -22.58 12.49 7.29
N SER A 147 -21.27 12.23 7.33
CA SER A 147 -20.29 13.29 7.58
C SER A 147 -19.83 13.86 6.22
N PRO A 148 -20.28 15.05 5.77
CA PRO A 148 -20.10 15.53 4.39
C PRO A 148 -18.65 15.72 3.94
N GLN A 149 -17.70 15.88 4.87
CA GLN A 149 -16.28 15.88 4.51
C GLN A 149 -15.71 14.49 4.26
N PHE A 150 -16.27 13.43 4.87
CA PHE A 150 -15.95 12.07 4.42
C PHE A 150 -16.40 11.97 2.98
N ASP A 151 -15.43 12.02 2.08
CA ASP A 151 -15.63 11.58 0.71
C ASP A 151 -16.02 10.10 0.83
N ILE A 152 -17.33 9.85 0.87
CA ILE A 152 -17.93 8.53 1.04
C ILE A 152 -17.42 7.59 -0.06
N GLY A 153 -16.99 8.13 -1.20
CA GLY A 153 -16.25 7.40 -2.21
C GLY A 153 -14.87 7.01 -1.71
N ARG A 154 -13.97 7.99 -1.54
CA ARG A 154 -12.56 7.70 -1.20
C ARG A 154 -12.40 6.97 0.12
N VAL A 155 -13.02 7.46 1.20
CA VAL A 155 -12.89 6.86 2.53
C VAL A 155 -13.69 5.56 2.62
N GLY A 156 -14.87 5.49 1.99
CA GLY A 156 -15.62 4.25 1.91
C GLY A 156 -14.85 3.15 1.19
N GLU A 157 -14.12 3.48 0.12
CA GLU A 157 -13.22 2.55 -0.57
C GLU A 157 -12.08 2.07 0.33
N LEU A 158 -11.41 2.96 1.06
CA LEU A 158 -10.34 2.60 2.00
C LEU A 158 -10.85 1.69 3.13
N ILE A 159 -11.98 2.05 3.75
CA ILE A 159 -12.58 1.22 4.81
C ILE A 159 -12.97 -0.16 4.25
N THR A 160 -13.55 -0.21 3.04
CA THR A 160 -13.91 -1.49 2.40
C THR A 160 -12.69 -2.38 2.16
N GLU A 161 -11.54 -1.78 1.79
CA GLU A 161 -10.27 -2.50 1.63
C GLU A 161 -9.76 -3.08 2.95
N GLU A 162 -9.84 -2.31 4.05
CA GLU A 162 -9.48 -2.82 5.38
C GLU A 162 -10.42 -3.93 5.86
N LEU A 163 -11.73 -3.82 5.57
CA LEU A 163 -12.69 -4.88 5.86
C LEU A 163 -12.36 -6.18 5.11
N GLU A 164 -12.03 -6.07 3.82
CA GLU A 164 -11.61 -7.22 3.01
C GLU A 164 -10.34 -7.87 3.59
N ALA A 165 -9.33 -7.06 3.93
CA ALA A 165 -8.10 -7.53 4.55
C ALA A 165 -8.36 -8.20 5.92
N ALA A 166 -9.26 -7.67 6.73
CA ALA A 166 -9.63 -8.25 8.02
C ALA A 166 -10.32 -9.62 7.83
N LEU A 167 -11.23 -9.74 6.86
CA LEU A 167 -11.88 -11.01 6.55
C LEU A 167 -10.88 -12.05 6.03
N ASP A 168 -9.90 -11.65 5.22
CA ASP A 168 -8.82 -12.52 4.74
C ASP A 168 -7.95 -13.05 5.91
N ARG A 169 -7.83 -12.28 7.00
CA ARG A 169 -7.20 -12.72 8.27
C ARG A 169 -8.12 -13.60 9.14
N GLY A 170 -9.40 -13.74 8.79
CA GLY A 170 -10.38 -14.52 9.54
C GLY A 170 -11.11 -13.74 10.64
N VAL A 171 -11.07 -12.40 10.61
CA VAL A 171 -11.80 -11.52 11.53
C VAL A 171 -13.30 -11.56 11.21
N ASN A 172 -14.16 -11.57 12.23
CA ASN A 172 -15.61 -11.46 12.04
C ASN A 172 -16.03 -9.99 11.90
N VAL A 173 -16.70 -9.63 10.82
CA VAL A 173 -17.07 -8.25 10.51
C VAL A 173 -18.58 -8.07 10.51
N SER A 174 -19.07 -7.17 11.34
CA SER A 174 -20.48 -6.76 11.42
C SER A 174 -20.62 -5.27 11.10
N VAL A 175 -21.39 -4.93 10.06
CA VAL A 175 -21.59 -3.56 9.62
C VAL A 175 -23.05 -3.15 9.79
N LEU A 176 -23.30 -2.13 10.60
CA LEU A 176 -24.63 -1.55 10.83
C LEU A 176 -24.69 -0.13 10.25
N MET A 177 -25.60 0.10 9.31
CA MET A 177 -25.73 1.39 8.62
C MET A 177 -27.12 2.00 8.74
N SER A 178 -27.21 3.32 8.60
CA SER A 178 -28.51 3.97 8.41
C SER A 178 -28.98 3.82 6.95
N PRO A 179 -30.29 3.70 6.69
CA PRO A 179 -30.83 3.65 5.33
C PRO A 179 -30.42 4.86 4.48
N ASP A 180 -30.34 6.04 5.08
CA ASP A 180 -29.91 7.27 4.41
C ASP A 180 -28.46 7.19 3.93
N LEU A 181 -27.56 6.61 4.74
CA LEU A 181 -26.19 6.37 4.32
C LEU A 181 -26.13 5.39 3.15
N VAL A 182 -26.86 4.26 3.22
CA VAL A 182 -26.91 3.27 2.13
C VAL A 182 -27.39 3.90 0.82
N ALA A 183 -28.41 4.76 0.87
CA ALA A 183 -28.92 5.47 -0.31
C ALA A 183 -27.91 6.45 -0.92
N SER A 184 -26.94 6.93 -0.13
CA SER A 184 -25.89 7.87 -0.55
C SER A 184 -24.61 7.19 -1.04
N LEU A 185 -24.43 5.88 -0.78
CA LEU A 185 -23.21 5.18 -1.10
C LEU A 185 -22.90 5.23 -2.60
N PRO A 186 -21.67 5.60 -2.99
CA PRO A 186 -21.24 5.51 -4.37
C PRO A 186 -21.37 4.08 -4.90
N LYS A 187 -21.73 3.94 -6.18
CA LYS A 187 -21.85 2.63 -6.82
C LYS A 187 -20.56 1.81 -6.74
N THR A 188 -19.39 2.45 -6.73
CA THR A 188 -18.09 1.77 -6.61
C THR A 188 -17.96 1.02 -5.29
N VAL A 189 -18.33 1.68 -4.19
CA VAL A 189 -18.36 1.10 -2.85
C VAL A 189 -19.38 -0.04 -2.80
N GLY A 190 -20.63 0.22 -3.19
CA GLY A 190 -21.68 -0.81 -3.21
C GLY A 190 -21.30 -2.05 -4.02
N LYS A 191 -20.69 -1.87 -5.21
CA LYS A 191 -20.22 -2.97 -6.06
C LYS A 191 -19.10 -3.78 -5.40
N ARG A 192 -18.17 -3.14 -4.67
CA ARG A 192 -17.13 -3.86 -3.90
C ARG A 192 -17.73 -4.69 -2.78
N TYR A 193 -18.66 -4.13 -1.99
CA TYR A 193 -19.36 -4.89 -0.95
C TYR A 193 -20.03 -6.14 -1.55
N VAL A 194 -20.75 -6.02 -2.66
CA VAL A 194 -21.36 -7.17 -3.35
C VAL A 194 -20.33 -8.18 -3.85
N THR A 195 -19.28 -7.70 -4.52
CA THR A 195 -18.34 -8.56 -5.24
C THR A 195 -17.37 -9.27 -4.30
N ARG A 196 -16.95 -8.61 -3.21
CA ARG A 196 -15.86 -9.07 -2.32
C ARG A 196 -16.36 -9.51 -0.94
N LEU A 197 -17.39 -8.88 -0.39
CA LEU A 197 -17.77 -9.06 1.02
C LEU A 197 -19.08 -9.86 1.21
N GLU A 198 -20.11 -9.63 0.39
CA GLU A 198 -21.48 -10.14 0.61
C GLU A 198 -21.56 -11.67 0.74
N ASN A 199 -20.65 -12.41 0.09
CA ASN A 199 -20.62 -13.87 0.15
C ASN A 199 -19.62 -14.43 1.18
N HIS A 200 -18.91 -13.58 1.92
CA HIS A 200 -17.94 -14.03 2.91
C HIS A 200 -18.66 -14.56 4.16
N PRO A 201 -18.34 -15.77 4.67
CA PRO A 201 -19.09 -16.39 5.77
C PRO A 201 -18.98 -15.65 7.11
N GLN A 202 -17.98 -14.76 7.24
CA GLN A 202 -17.71 -13.97 8.45
C GLN A 202 -18.09 -12.49 8.28
N PHE A 203 -18.76 -12.14 7.19
CA PHE A 203 -19.23 -10.77 6.94
C PHE A 203 -20.74 -10.71 7.03
N GLU A 204 -21.26 -9.77 7.80
CA GLU A 204 -22.68 -9.48 7.86
C GLU A 204 -22.92 -7.97 7.85
N VAL A 205 -23.94 -7.54 7.10
CA VAL A 205 -24.34 -6.14 6.99
C VAL A 205 -25.83 -5.99 7.21
N ARG A 206 -26.21 -5.03 8.06
CA ARG A 206 -27.60 -4.75 8.42
C ARG A 206 -27.89 -3.25 8.40
N THR A 207 -29.16 -2.90 8.36
CA THR A 207 -29.63 -1.51 8.41
C THR A 207 -30.67 -1.27 9.50
N THR A 208 -30.64 -0.08 10.10
CA THR A 208 -31.65 0.37 11.07
C THR A 208 -31.85 1.89 11.01
N GLU A 209 -33.09 2.35 11.20
CA GLU A 209 -33.43 3.79 11.17
C GLU A 209 -32.90 4.57 12.39
N GLN A 210 -32.56 3.87 13.49
CA GLN A 210 -32.22 4.50 14.78
C GLN A 210 -30.71 4.55 15.05
N LEU A 211 -29.96 5.24 14.19
CA LEU A 211 -28.54 5.53 14.41
C LEU A 211 -28.28 7.03 14.52
N SER A 212 -27.75 7.46 15.66
CA SER A 212 -27.45 8.87 15.94
C SER A 212 -25.95 9.19 15.97
N GLY A 213 -25.08 8.19 15.78
CA GLY A 213 -23.64 8.37 15.84
C GLY A 213 -22.89 7.30 15.07
N THR A 214 -21.59 7.52 14.93
CA THR A 214 -20.65 6.62 14.26
C THR A 214 -19.63 6.13 15.28
N PHE A 215 -19.49 4.82 15.41
CA PHE A 215 -18.45 4.21 16.23
C PHE A 215 -18.01 2.88 15.63
N ASN A 216 -16.83 2.44 16.04
CA ASN A 216 -16.28 1.15 15.67
C ASN A 216 -15.84 0.44 16.96
N LEU A 217 -16.15 -0.84 17.09
CA LEU A 217 -15.74 -1.69 18.20
C LEU A 217 -14.83 -2.80 17.65
N ILE A 218 -13.65 -2.93 18.24
CA ILE A 218 -12.54 -3.76 17.76
C ILE A 218 -12.17 -4.73 18.87
N ASP A 219 -12.23 -6.02 18.56
CA ASP A 219 -11.87 -7.15 19.44
C ASP A 219 -12.54 -7.12 20.82
N ASP A 220 -13.70 -6.46 20.92
CA ASP A 220 -14.44 -6.23 22.16
C ASP A 220 -13.61 -5.57 23.29
N VAL A 221 -12.51 -4.89 22.94
CA VAL A 221 -11.60 -4.22 23.89
C VAL A 221 -11.29 -2.76 23.55
N GLU A 222 -11.60 -2.33 22.33
CA GLU A 222 -11.21 -1.03 21.81
C GLU A 222 -12.36 -0.38 21.03
N VAL A 223 -12.59 0.92 21.25
CA VAL A 223 -13.69 1.66 20.64
C VAL A 223 -13.19 2.95 20.01
N CYS A 224 -13.40 3.09 18.69
CA CYS A 224 -13.21 4.35 17.98
C CYS A 224 -14.54 5.09 17.86
N ILE A 225 -14.61 6.33 18.35
CA ILE A 225 -15.82 7.18 18.30
C ILE A 225 -15.53 8.41 17.46
N GLU A 226 -16.42 8.67 16.50
CA GLU A 226 -16.41 9.92 15.76
C GLU A 226 -17.02 11.05 16.61
N VAL A 227 -16.28 12.13 16.78
CA VAL A 227 -16.74 13.33 17.49
C VAL A 227 -17.25 14.34 16.46
N PRO A 228 -18.55 14.70 16.48
CA PRO A 228 -19.09 15.70 15.58
C PRO A 228 -18.60 17.10 15.94
N ASN A 229 -18.54 17.97 14.95
CA ASN A 229 -18.14 19.36 15.10
C ASN A 229 -19.24 20.14 15.84
N PRO A 230 -18.93 20.80 16.97
CA PRO A 230 -19.92 21.50 17.78
C PRO A 230 -20.52 22.72 17.08
N LEU A 231 -19.87 23.25 16.03
CA LEU A 231 -20.36 24.38 15.24
C LEU A 231 -21.05 23.95 13.94
N ASP A 232 -20.74 22.77 13.43
CA ASP A 232 -21.39 22.16 12.28
C ASP A 232 -21.60 20.66 12.54
N PRO A 233 -22.74 20.25 13.13
CA PRO A 233 -22.96 18.85 13.52
C PRO A 233 -22.97 17.83 12.38
N GLY A 234 -22.98 18.28 11.13
CA GLY A 234 -22.75 17.41 9.99
C GLY A 234 -21.27 17.05 9.83
N GLU A 235 -20.34 17.84 10.35
CA GLU A 235 -18.92 17.66 10.13
C GLU A 235 -18.25 16.81 11.22
N ALA A 236 -17.32 15.92 10.86
CA ALA A 236 -16.43 15.23 11.80
C ALA A 236 -15.34 16.18 12.33
N PHE A 237 -15.25 16.36 13.64
CA PHE A 237 -14.19 17.19 14.24
C PHE A 237 -12.94 16.39 14.60
N ALA A 238 -13.16 15.20 15.16
CA ALA A 238 -12.10 14.36 15.68
C ALA A 238 -12.54 12.90 15.72
N MET A 239 -11.57 12.00 15.85
CA MET A 239 -11.78 10.62 16.25
C MET A 239 -11.10 10.38 17.58
N ILE A 240 -11.81 9.72 18.48
CA ILE A 240 -11.26 9.27 19.76
C ILE A 240 -11.19 7.75 19.70
N ASP A 241 -9.99 7.21 19.92
CA ASP A 241 -9.74 5.79 20.12
C ASP A 241 -9.58 5.52 21.62
N LEU A 242 -10.33 4.55 22.14
CA LEU A 242 -10.41 4.19 23.56
C LEU A 242 -10.09 2.71 23.70
N LYS A 243 -8.91 2.38 24.23
CA LYS A 243 -8.55 1.02 24.60
C LYS A 243 -8.98 0.72 26.04
N ASP A 244 -10.24 0.39 26.20
CA ASP A 244 -10.87 0.11 27.49
C ASP A 244 -11.92 -1.00 27.32
N ALA A 245 -11.62 -2.20 27.85
CA ALA A 245 -12.48 -3.37 27.72
C ALA A 245 -13.81 -3.24 28.48
N GLU A 246 -13.85 -2.48 29.58
CA GLU A 246 -15.10 -2.24 30.32
C GLU A 246 -16.02 -1.34 29.49
N PHE A 247 -15.48 -0.25 28.94
CA PHE A 247 -16.23 0.62 28.04
C PHE A 247 -16.64 -0.09 26.75
N ALA A 248 -15.76 -0.89 26.15
CA ALA A 248 -16.06 -1.69 24.97
C ALA A 248 -17.22 -2.68 25.21
N THR A 249 -17.25 -3.31 26.39
CA THR A 249 -18.35 -4.18 26.82
C THR A 249 -19.66 -3.39 26.95
N ASP A 250 -19.65 -2.21 27.57
CA ASP A 250 -20.83 -1.35 27.66
C ASP A 250 -21.38 -0.96 26.28
N ILE A 251 -20.49 -0.62 25.33
CA ILE A 251 -20.87 -0.33 23.94
C ILE A 251 -21.46 -1.57 23.27
N ARG A 252 -20.87 -2.75 23.47
CA ARG A 252 -21.35 -4.03 22.92
C ARG A 252 -22.76 -4.35 23.40
N GLU A 253 -23.03 -4.20 24.70
CA GLU A 253 -24.35 -4.44 25.29
C GLU A 253 -25.42 -3.48 24.72
N MET A 254 -25.04 -2.28 24.29
CA MET A 254 -25.94 -1.36 23.58
C MET A 254 -26.12 -1.69 22.10
N PHE A 255 -25.11 -2.31 21.48
CA PHE A 255 -25.10 -2.69 20.07
C PHE A 255 -25.93 -3.95 19.80
N ASP A 256 -25.70 -5.03 20.56
CA ASP A 256 -26.29 -6.35 20.27
C ASP A 256 -27.82 -6.34 20.12
N PRO A 257 -28.61 -5.66 20.99
CA PRO A 257 -30.07 -5.60 20.81
C PRO A 257 -30.48 -4.89 19.52
N ARG A 258 -29.75 -3.84 19.12
CA ARG A 258 -30.02 -3.11 17.87
C ARG A 258 -29.63 -3.93 16.65
N TRP A 259 -28.55 -4.69 16.76
CA TRP A 259 -28.12 -5.60 15.71
C TRP A 259 -29.17 -6.68 15.46
N ASP A 260 -29.66 -7.32 16.52
CA ASP A 260 -30.68 -8.37 16.44
C ASP A 260 -32.01 -7.88 15.86
N GLU A 261 -32.37 -6.63 16.10
CA GLU A 261 -33.57 -5.99 15.54
C GLU A 261 -33.36 -5.41 14.13
N ALA A 262 -32.12 -5.25 13.68
CA ALA A 262 -31.80 -4.65 12.38
C ALA A 262 -32.11 -5.58 11.20
N GLU A 263 -32.44 -4.98 10.07
CA GLU A 263 -32.78 -5.71 8.85
C GLU A 263 -31.51 -6.08 8.06
N PRO A 264 -31.32 -7.34 7.64
CA PRO A 264 -30.23 -7.72 6.75
C PRO A 264 -30.24 -6.90 5.46
N LEU A 265 -29.11 -6.29 5.13
CA LEU A 265 -28.97 -5.50 3.92
C LEU A 265 -28.52 -6.39 2.77
N THR A 266 -29.31 -6.46 1.71
CA THR A 266 -28.92 -7.10 0.45
C THR A 266 -28.49 -6.02 -0.53
N LEU A 267 -27.20 -5.98 -0.87
CA LEU A 267 -26.63 -4.96 -1.75
C LEU A 267 -26.72 -5.32 -3.23
N SER A 268 -27.39 -6.43 -3.57
CA SER A 268 -27.58 -6.92 -4.95
C SER A 268 -28.04 -5.86 -5.98
N SER A 269 -28.73 -4.79 -5.57
CA SER A 269 -29.11 -3.66 -6.43
C SER A 269 -27.93 -2.82 -6.94
N PHE A 270 -26.75 -2.94 -6.34
CA PHE A 270 -25.51 -2.28 -6.78
C PHE A 270 -24.70 -3.14 -7.78
N SER A 271 -25.17 -4.34 -8.14
CA SER A 271 -24.48 -5.26 -9.05
C SER A 271 -24.72 -5.02 -10.55
N ASP A 272 -25.72 -4.22 -10.91
CA ASP A 272 -26.08 -3.97 -12.31
C ASP A 272 -25.20 -2.87 -12.96
N ASP A 273 -24.60 -3.28 -14.09
CA ASP A 273 -23.58 -2.68 -14.99
C ASP A 273 -22.09 -2.86 -14.59
#